data_AF-A0A9D6UGG3-F1
#
_entry.id   AF-A0A9D6UGG3-F1
#
_cell.length_a   1.000
_cell.length_b   1.000
_cell.length_c   1.000
_cell.angle_alpha   90.00
_cell.angle_beta   90.00
_cell.angle_gamma   90.00
#
_symmetry.space_group_name_H-M   'P 1'
#
loop_
_entity.id
_entity.type
_entity.pdbx_description
1 polymer ?
#
loop_
_entity_poly.entity_id
_entity_poly.type
_entity_poly.pdbx_seq_one_letter_code
_entity_poly.pdbx_strand_id
1 'polypeptide(L)' 'MSQATRDGRDWCPEYLVAIDPGKCIGCGRCFKVCGMDVLSIMGVSEDGDLVAIAE' A
#
# COMPACT_ATOMS: atom_id res chain seq x y z
N MET A 1 -24.89 8.32 9.14
CA MET A 1 -23.56 7.69 9.34
C MET A 1 -22.58 8.29 8.33
N SER A 2 -22.33 9.61 8.38
CA SER A 2 -21.26 10.22 7.60
C SER A 2 -20.08 10.41 8.54
N GLN A 3 -18.98 9.72 8.28
CA GLN A 3 -17.71 10.07 8.89
C GLN A 3 -17.33 11.42 8.27
N ALA A 4 -17.26 12.47 9.09
CA ALA A 4 -16.85 13.80 8.64
C ALA A 4 -15.37 14.02 8.95
N THR A 5 -14.68 14.70 8.06
CA THR A 5 -13.34 15.25 8.29
C THR A 5 -13.37 16.28 9.44
N ARG A 6 -12.21 16.62 10.03
CA ARG A 6 -12.12 17.56 11.16
C ARG A 6 -12.77 18.92 10.86
N ASP A 7 -12.75 19.34 9.60
CA ASP A 7 -13.34 20.59 9.12
C ASP A 7 -14.80 20.47 8.65
N GLY A 8 -15.44 19.31 8.88
CA GLY A 8 -16.87 19.09 8.67
C GLY A 8 -17.28 18.66 7.26
N ARG A 9 -16.33 18.48 6.33
CA ARG A 9 -16.61 17.91 5.00
C ARG A 9 -16.83 16.40 5.08
N ASP A 10 -17.64 15.86 4.17
CA ASP A 10 -17.80 14.42 4.02
C ASP A 10 -16.45 13.74 3.76
N TRP A 11 -16.15 12.69 4.53
CA TRP A 11 -14.97 11.87 4.30
C TRP A 11 -15.24 10.87 3.18
N CYS A 12 -14.54 11.02 2.06
CA CYS A 12 -14.50 10.05 0.98
C CYS A 12 -13.10 9.39 0.97
N PRO A 13 -12.96 8.15 1.42
CA PRO A 13 -11.67 7.46 1.39
C PRO A 13 -11.26 7.14 -0.05
N GLU A 14 -10.00 7.40 -0.36
CA GLU A 14 -9.36 6.95 -1.59
C GLU A 14 -8.54 5.69 -1.30
N TYR A 15 -8.77 4.63 -2.08
CA TYR A 15 -8.08 3.37 -1.92
C TYR A 15 -7.09 3.16 -3.06
N LEU A 16 -5.93 2.62 -2.72
CA LEU A 16 -4.96 2.17 -3.70
C LEU A 16 -5.43 0.83 -4.29
N VAL A 17 -5.73 0.82 -5.59
CA VAL A 17 -6.24 -0.37 -6.31
C VAL A 17 -5.09 -1.29 -6.74
N ALA A 18 -3.98 -0.72 -7.18
CA ALA A 18 -2.79 -1.46 -7.64
C ALA A 18 -1.52 -0.61 -7.48
N ILE A 19 -0.38 -1.29 -7.39
CA ILE A 19 0.95 -0.67 -7.43
C ILE A 19 1.55 -0.92 -8.81
N ASP A 20 2.04 0.14 -9.47
CA ASP A 20 2.79 0.04 -10.71
C ASP A 20 4.22 -0.46 -10.42
N PRO A 21 4.60 -1.69 -10.83
CA PRO A 21 5.92 -2.25 -10.53
C PRO A 21 7.05 -1.47 -11.21
N GLY A 22 6.81 -0.81 -12.36
CA GLY A 22 7.83 -0.03 -13.05
C GLY A 22 8.16 1.30 -12.36
N LYS A 23 7.26 1.79 -11.50
CA LYS A 23 7.47 2.99 -10.67
C LYS A 23 7.79 2.66 -9.21
N CYS A 24 7.61 1.42 -8.80
CA CYS A 24 7.84 0.99 -7.43
C CYS A 24 9.34 0.93 -7.12
N ILE A 25 9.75 1.62 -6.06
CA ILE A 25 11.15 1.64 -5.59
C ILE A 25 11.35 0.86 -4.28
N GLY A 26 10.34 0.12 -3.82
CA GLY A 26 10.43 -0.67 -2.59
C GLY A 26 10.46 0.13 -1.27
N CYS A 27 10.00 1.39 -1.26
CA CYS A 27 10.09 2.24 -0.05
C CYS A 27 9.13 1.88 1.11
N GLY A 28 8.19 0.96 0.91
CA GLY A 28 7.31 0.44 1.98
C GLY A 28 6.23 1.40 2.53
N ARG A 29 6.06 2.61 1.96
CA ARG A 29 5.04 3.56 2.45
C ARG A 29 3.60 3.05 2.28
N CYS A 30 3.33 2.37 1.16
CA CYS A 30 2.04 1.74 0.89
C CYS A 30 1.72 0.65 1.92
N PHE A 31 2.70 -0.19 2.26
CA PHE A 31 2.58 -1.22 3.29
C PHE A 31 2.26 -0.60 4.66
N LYS A 32 3.03 0.41 5.09
CA LYS A 32 2.85 1.05 6.41
C LYS A 32 1.50 1.75 6.59
N VAL A 33 0.96 2.38 5.53
CA VAL A 33 -0.31 3.11 5.60
C VAL A 33 -1.53 2.19 5.41
N CYS A 34 -1.32 0.94 4.99
CA CYS A 34 -2.40 0.00 4.76
C CYS A 34 -3.08 -0.37 6.08
N GLY A 35 -4.32 0.09 6.28
CA GLY A 35 -5.11 -0.29 7.46
C GLY A 35 -5.76 -1.67 7.39
N MET A 36 -5.64 -2.35 6.24
CA MET A 36 -6.29 -3.64 5.97
C MET A 36 -5.29 -4.81 5.86
N ASP A 37 -3.99 -4.54 6.02
CA ASP A 37 -2.91 -5.53 5.96
C ASP A 37 -2.95 -6.46 4.72
N VAL A 38 -3.33 -5.88 3.56
CA VAL A 38 -3.48 -6.62 2.28
C VAL A 38 -2.27 -6.53 1.36
N LEU A 39 -1.21 -5.86 1.81
CA LEU A 39 0.02 -5.67 1.04
C LEU A 39 1.14 -6.49 1.68
N SER A 40 2.09 -6.95 0.88
CA SER A 40 3.31 -7.59 1.36
C SER A 40 4.54 -6.89 0.77
N ILE A 41 5.65 -6.92 1.51
CA ILE A 41 6.93 -6.44 1.02
C ILE A 41 7.57 -7.55 0.19
N MET A 42 8.00 -7.20 -1.01
CA MET A 42 8.73 -8.09 -1.91
C MET A 42 10.22 -7.73 -1.89
N GLY A 43 11.06 -8.75 -1.71
CA GLY A 43 12.49 -8.71 -2.00
C GLY A 43 12.76 -9.12 -3.44
N VAL A 44 14.00 -8.93 -3.89
CA VAL A 44 14.47 -9.34 -5.21
C VAL A 44 15.49 -10.45 -5.03
N SER A 45 15.28 -11.60 -5.68
CA SER A 45 16.24 -12.72 -5.68
C SER A 45 17.45 -12.43 -6.56
N GLU A 46 18.47 -13.29 -6.48
CA GLU A 46 19.65 -13.20 -7.36
C GLU A 46 19.30 -13.36 -8.84
N ASP A 47 18.20 -14.06 -9.14
CA ASP A 47 17.69 -14.27 -10.50
C ASP A 47 16.82 -13.09 -10.99
N GLY A 48 16.59 -12.08 -10.14
CA GLY A 48 15.77 -10.91 -10.45
C GLY A 48 14.28 -11.09 -10.20
N ASP A 49 13.87 -12.19 -9.56
CA ASP A 49 12.47 -12.48 -9.25
C ASP A 49 12.01 -11.76 -7.98
N LEU A 50 10.73 -11.36 -7.96
CA LEU A 50 10.10 -10.79 -6.77
C LEU A 50 9.65 -11.91 -5.81
N VAL A 51 10.21 -11.91 -4.60
CA VAL A 51 9.93 -12.90 -3.56
C VAL A 51 9.37 -12.24 -2.30
N ALA A 52 8.32 -12.80 -1.70
CA ALA A 52 7.80 -12.29 -0.43
C ALA A 52 8.84 -12.53 0.69
N ILE A 53 9.18 -11.48 1.45
CA ILE A 53 10.22 -11.57 2.50
C ILE A 53 9.68 -11.95 3.88
N ALA A 54 8.36 -12.05 4.05
CA ALA A 54 7.73 -12.40 5.32
C ALA A 54 6.36 -13.06 5.13
N GLU A 55 6.04 -13.97 6.05
CA GLU A 55 4.70 -14.16 6.64
C GLU A 55 4.72 -13.53 8.04
#